data_AF-A0A5Z3EXP2-F1
#
_entry.id   AF-A0A5Z3EXP2-F1
#
_cell.length_a   1.000
_cell.length_b   1.000
_cell.length_c   1.000
_cell.angle_alpha   90.00
_cell.angle_beta   90.00
_cell.angle_gamma   90.00
#
_symmetry.space_group_name_H-M   'P 1'
#
loop_
_entity.id
_entity.type
_entity.pdbx_description
1 polymer ?
#
loop_
_entity_poly.entity_id
_entity_poly.type
_entity_poly.pdbx_seq_one_letter_code
_entity_poly.pdbx_strand_id
1 'polypeptide(L)'
;MLRIVVKRFIIYGGIFSAINFSAWSAEYPPSWSQRQQQSAACFMTGDETCMTFIDDAVRLASRQYGKRSIQLVRSLLLQSDIYQWLGKPELTPQMLLRARAIMKTFPAGTYPGDRADMFEHLAAFNVYSDDRHIEYSPTEQWRYEIKVDYRQRIAWQEQALTWRLKDKKASTEALVYTLNRMRDAYSDALEERDVECDSARKAYYLAKIDATERQWLGVILRDKTWDNRERVASFLQQKADIAYNAGHISEAINALSQALKIKQTLYGAEFGEMTVDSNNLAGFYAQGHHYKEAKDLYLKLIAYYQSRLTPMATVISRLRFYLPENIDLDSTSPYLPLLEEYKRRQSDVSMVLYGISLLYKNNQQLEQAKDFAERAFTLDAVAYPAKMQYERLQQLATIAEGLGDNVLARRYRQMSFRHRMAHSIYPGDPQYNDFAKPGGDRCG
;
A
#
# COMPACT_ATOMS: atom_id res chain seq x y z
N MET A 1 -12.57 -10.20 -15.04
CA MET A 1 -12.09 -9.42 -13.86
C MET A 1 -10.60 -9.62 -13.54
N LEU A 2 -9.77 -10.13 -14.47
CA LEU A 2 -8.30 -10.26 -14.29
C LEU A 2 -7.48 -9.25 -15.13
N ARG A 3 -8.11 -8.19 -15.64
CA ARG A 3 -7.48 -7.14 -16.46
C ARG A 3 -7.46 -5.73 -15.82
N ILE A 4 -7.92 -5.60 -14.56
CA ILE A 4 -8.10 -4.29 -13.91
C ILE A 4 -7.11 -4.05 -12.74
N VAL A 5 -6.43 -5.08 -12.24
CA VAL A 5 -5.58 -4.94 -11.02
C VAL A 5 -4.15 -4.47 -11.30
N VAL A 6 -3.68 -4.46 -12.55
CA VAL A 6 -2.30 -4.03 -12.89
C VAL A 6 -2.17 -2.50 -13.10
N LYS A 7 -3.27 -1.74 -13.08
CA LYS A 7 -3.28 -0.30 -13.40
C LYS A 7 -2.72 0.66 -12.33
N ARG A 8 -2.02 0.19 -11.28
CA ARG A 8 -1.59 1.06 -10.16
C ARG A 8 -0.10 1.07 -9.77
N PHE A 9 0.79 0.39 -10.49
CA PHE A 9 2.21 0.31 -10.07
C PHE A 9 3.27 0.79 -11.06
N ILE A 10 2.89 1.57 -12.08
CA ILE A 10 3.87 2.23 -12.97
C ILE A 10 3.66 3.74 -12.90
N ILE A 11 3.92 4.34 -11.75
CA ILE A 11 4.17 5.79 -11.66
C ILE A 11 5.33 5.99 -10.68
N TYR A 12 6.23 6.88 -11.07
CA TYR A 12 7.38 7.44 -10.35
C TYR A 12 8.75 6.82 -10.66
N GLY A 13 9.25 7.25 -11.82
CA GLY A 13 10.63 7.11 -12.28
C GLY A 13 10.95 8.13 -13.38
N GLY A 14 10.71 9.41 -13.11
CA GLY A 14 11.35 10.54 -13.80
C GLY A 14 11.11 10.76 -15.29
N ILE A 15 9.92 11.21 -15.71
CA ILE A 15 9.76 12.11 -16.88
C ILE A 15 8.62 13.09 -16.58
N PHE A 16 8.95 14.32 -16.19
CA PHE A 16 8.03 15.45 -16.23
C PHE A 16 8.58 16.50 -17.19
N SER A 17 7.92 16.61 -18.35
CA SER A 17 7.37 17.87 -18.85
C SER A 17 6.40 17.51 -19.96
N ALA A 18 5.12 17.84 -19.75
CA ALA A 18 4.06 17.67 -20.72
C ALA A 18 4.45 18.25 -22.08
N ILE A 19 4.35 17.44 -23.13
CA ILE A 19 4.39 17.91 -24.52
C ILE A 19 3.01 17.64 -25.10
N ASN A 20 2.36 18.70 -25.54
CA ASN A 20 1.08 18.67 -26.26
C ASN A 20 1.11 17.64 -27.39
N PHE A 21 0.19 16.68 -27.36
CA PHE A 21 0.08 15.57 -28.31
C PHE A 21 -0.57 15.93 -29.67
N SER A 22 -0.88 17.20 -29.92
CA SER A 22 -1.72 17.60 -31.07
C SER A 22 -0.99 18.36 -32.19
N ALA A 23 0.33 18.52 -32.12
CA ALA A 23 1.09 19.06 -33.23
C ALA A 23 2.37 18.24 -33.37
N TRP A 24 2.54 17.54 -34.48
CA TRP A 24 3.73 17.66 -35.32
C TRP A 24 3.50 16.88 -36.63
N SER A 25 3.53 17.67 -37.68
CA SER A 25 3.23 17.43 -39.07
C SER A 25 4.27 16.57 -39.79
N ALA A 26 3.84 16.04 -40.93
CA ALA A 26 4.49 15.11 -41.83
C ALA A 26 5.70 15.67 -42.65
N GLU A 27 6.64 16.42 -42.06
CA GLU A 27 7.72 17.05 -42.85
C GLU A 27 9.18 16.71 -42.48
N TYR A 28 9.47 16.01 -41.37
CA TYR A 28 10.84 15.58 -41.06
C TYR A 28 10.92 14.14 -40.54
N PRO A 29 11.97 13.37 -40.90
CA PRO A 29 12.22 12.07 -40.28
C PRO A 29 12.44 12.27 -38.77
N PRO A 30 11.72 11.55 -37.90
CA PRO A 30 11.74 11.81 -36.47
C PRO A 30 13.11 11.47 -35.86
N SER A 31 13.56 12.29 -34.91
CA SER A 31 14.82 12.06 -34.20
C SER A 31 14.74 10.88 -33.23
N TRP A 32 15.88 10.32 -32.82
CA TRP A 32 15.93 9.31 -31.76
C TRP A 32 15.21 9.78 -30.49
N SER A 33 15.49 11.00 -30.02
CA SER A 33 14.91 11.55 -28.79
C SER A 33 13.39 11.67 -28.89
N GLN A 34 12.89 12.07 -30.06
CA GLN A 34 11.44 12.18 -30.29
C GLN A 34 10.77 10.81 -30.24
N ARG A 35 11.34 9.79 -30.92
CA ARG A 35 10.80 8.43 -30.86
C ARG A 35 10.88 7.82 -29.47
N GLN A 36 11.97 8.06 -28.75
CA GLN A 36 12.11 7.62 -27.36
C GLN A 36 11.01 8.22 -26.45
N GLN A 37 10.75 9.53 -26.58
CA GLN A 37 9.70 10.21 -25.80
C GLN A 37 8.29 9.74 -26.19
N GLN A 38 8.01 9.58 -27.49
CA GLN A 38 6.73 9.05 -27.97
C GLN A 38 6.48 7.64 -27.44
N SER A 39 7.51 6.79 -27.42
CA SER A 39 7.42 5.44 -26.86
C SER A 39 7.07 5.47 -25.38
N ALA A 40 7.77 6.28 -24.59
CA ALA A 40 7.52 6.40 -23.14
C ALA A 40 6.13 6.97 -22.85
N ALA A 41 5.70 7.98 -23.59
CA ALA A 41 4.39 8.60 -23.40
C ALA A 41 3.24 7.66 -23.78
N CYS A 42 3.38 6.95 -24.90
CA CYS A 42 2.42 5.95 -25.35
C CYS A 42 2.31 4.76 -24.37
N PHE A 43 3.45 4.33 -23.82
CA PHE A 43 3.50 3.32 -22.76
C PHE A 43 2.72 3.75 -21.51
N MET A 44 2.85 5.02 -21.09
CA MET A 44 2.10 5.56 -19.95
C MET A 44 0.58 5.62 -20.21
N THR A 45 0.15 5.84 -21.46
CA THR A 45 -1.27 5.86 -21.83
C THR A 45 -1.86 4.48 -22.12
N GLY A 46 -1.02 3.46 -22.24
CA GLY A 46 -1.42 2.09 -22.55
C GLY A 46 -1.90 1.90 -23.99
N ASP A 47 -1.31 2.62 -24.94
CA ASP A 47 -1.58 2.47 -26.37
C ASP A 47 -0.57 1.50 -27.01
N GLU A 48 -1.03 0.59 -27.86
CA GLU A 48 -0.21 -0.44 -28.52
C GLU A 48 0.71 0.12 -29.60
N THR A 49 0.49 1.37 -30.05
CA THR A 49 1.39 2.05 -31.01
C THR A 49 2.81 2.25 -30.45
N CYS A 50 3.00 2.07 -29.14
CA CYS A 50 4.31 2.16 -28.47
C CYS A 50 5.35 1.22 -29.09
N MET A 51 4.96 0.03 -29.58
CA MET A 51 5.88 -0.89 -30.25
C MET A 51 6.57 -0.24 -31.46
N THR A 52 5.80 0.43 -32.30
CA THR A 52 6.32 1.04 -33.53
C THR A 52 7.31 2.16 -33.18
N PHE A 53 6.98 2.98 -32.19
CA PHE A 53 7.86 4.07 -31.75
C PHE A 53 9.15 3.54 -31.13
N ILE A 54 9.09 2.47 -30.32
CA ILE A 54 10.27 1.97 -29.63
C ILE A 54 11.20 1.20 -30.57
N ASP A 55 10.64 0.44 -31.51
CA ASP A 55 11.41 -0.23 -32.55
C ASP A 55 12.12 0.80 -33.45
N ASP A 56 11.45 1.90 -33.78
CA ASP A 56 12.05 3.05 -34.46
C ASP A 56 13.17 3.67 -33.62
N ALA A 57 12.96 3.90 -32.32
CA ALA A 57 13.98 4.48 -31.44
C ALA A 57 15.22 3.59 -31.38
N VAL A 58 15.09 2.27 -31.24
CA VAL A 58 16.21 1.32 -31.26
C VAL A 58 16.97 1.38 -32.59
N ARG A 59 16.27 1.42 -33.73
CA ARG A 59 16.89 1.57 -35.06
C ARG A 59 17.66 2.89 -35.18
N LEU A 60 17.05 4.00 -34.78
CA LEU A 60 17.67 5.33 -34.84
C LEU A 60 18.86 5.44 -33.90
N ALA A 61 18.77 4.90 -32.68
CA ALA A 61 19.87 4.87 -31.71
C ALA A 61 21.10 4.17 -32.31
N SER A 62 20.88 2.99 -32.91
CA SER A 62 21.95 2.21 -33.51
C SER A 62 22.57 2.88 -34.74
N ARG A 63 21.79 3.64 -35.52
CA ARG A 63 22.26 4.32 -36.74
C ARG A 63 22.98 5.63 -36.44
N GLN A 64 22.44 6.45 -35.53
CA GLN A 64 22.93 7.80 -35.25
C GLN A 64 24.09 7.81 -34.25
N TYR A 65 24.04 6.94 -33.24
CA TYR A 65 25.02 6.92 -32.13
C TYR A 65 25.91 5.68 -32.15
N GLY A 66 25.63 4.72 -33.05
CA GLY A 66 26.38 3.49 -33.20
C GLY A 66 25.89 2.35 -32.30
N LYS A 67 26.45 1.15 -32.55
CA LYS A 67 26.03 -0.12 -31.91
C LYS A 67 26.46 -0.27 -30.45
N ARG A 68 27.28 0.65 -29.92
CA ARG A 68 27.79 0.65 -28.54
C ARG A 68 27.57 2.02 -27.88
N SER A 69 26.34 2.50 -27.91
CA SER A 69 25.96 3.82 -27.40
C SER A 69 25.02 3.71 -26.19
N ILE A 70 25.03 4.72 -25.33
CA ILE A 70 24.13 4.78 -24.18
C ILE A 70 22.66 5.00 -24.62
N GLN A 71 22.45 5.69 -25.74
CA GLN A 71 21.15 5.87 -26.38
C GLN A 71 20.53 4.52 -26.75
N LEU A 72 21.34 3.61 -27.31
CA LEU A 72 20.88 2.27 -27.65
C LEU A 72 20.53 1.46 -26.40
N VAL A 73 21.31 1.58 -25.32
CA VAL A 73 20.98 0.94 -24.03
C VAL A 73 19.62 1.43 -23.53
N ARG A 74 19.39 2.75 -23.45
CA ARG A 74 18.13 3.33 -22.99
C ARG A 74 16.93 2.88 -23.82
N SER A 75 17.09 2.80 -25.15
CA SER A 75 16.03 2.30 -26.02
C SER A 75 15.76 0.81 -25.81
N LEU A 76 16.80 -0.02 -25.62
CA LEU A 76 16.62 -1.46 -25.36
C LEU A 76 15.94 -1.73 -24.01
N LEU A 77 16.24 -0.95 -22.97
CA LEU A 77 15.58 -1.06 -21.66
C LEU A 77 14.09 -0.67 -21.75
N LEU A 78 13.77 0.44 -22.40
CA LEU A 78 12.36 0.81 -22.61
C LEU A 78 11.63 -0.20 -23.53
N GLN A 79 12.33 -0.78 -24.51
CA GLN A 79 11.78 -1.82 -25.37
C GLN A 79 11.42 -3.06 -24.56
N SER A 80 12.26 -3.49 -23.61
CA SER A 80 11.93 -4.65 -22.77
C SER A 80 10.67 -4.42 -21.94
N ASP A 81 10.49 -3.24 -21.36
CA ASP A 81 9.31 -2.94 -20.53
C ASP A 81 8.02 -2.93 -21.37
N ILE A 82 8.06 -2.30 -22.55
CA ILE A 82 6.92 -2.25 -23.48
C ILE A 82 6.52 -3.66 -23.92
N TYR A 83 7.49 -4.50 -24.28
CA TYR A 83 7.21 -5.86 -24.74
C TYR A 83 6.70 -6.77 -23.60
N GLN A 84 7.19 -6.58 -22.37
CA GLN A 84 6.65 -7.28 -21.20
C GLN A 84 5.20 -6.88 -20.95
N TRP A 85 4.89 -5.58 -21.02
CA TRP A 85 3.54 -5.05 -20.83
C TRP A 85 2.54 -5.55 -21.88
N LEU A 86 2.97 -5.69 -23.13
CA LEU A 86 2.16 -6.24 -24.22
C LEU A 86 1.99 -7.76 -24.18
N GLY A 87 2.52 -8.43 -23.15
CA GLY A 87 2.42 -9.87 -23.00
C GLY A 87 3.31 -10.65 -23.96
N LYS A 88 4.46 -10.07 -24.35
CA LYS A 88 5.53 -10.73 -25.12
C LYS A 88 6.84 -10.84 -24.32
N PRO A 89 6.82 -11.35 -23.07
CA PRO A 89 7.99 -11.37 -22.20
C PRO A 89 9.15 -12.19 -22.77
N GLU A 90 8.89 -13.18 -23.64
CA GLU A 90 9.88 -14.01 -24.32
C GLU A 90 10.85 -13.23 -25.23
N LEU A 91 10.47 -12.03 -25.67
CA LEU A 91 11.31 -11.19 -26.53
C LEU A 91 12.20 -10.21 -25.75
N THR A 92 11.95 -10.04 -24.45
CA THR A 92 12.68 -9.10 -23.58
C THR A 92 14.09 -9.55 -23.16
N PRO A 93 14.40 -10.85 -22.97
CA PRO A 93 15.72 -11.33 -22.54
C PRO A 93 16.85 -10.85 -23.43
N GLN A 94 16.67 -11.00 -24.75
CA GLN A 94 17.65 -10.57 -25.75
C GLN A 94 17.91 -9.06 -25.68
N MET A 95 16.89 -8.25 -25.35
CA MET A 95 17.01 -6.80 -25.23
C MET A 95 17.85 -6.44 -23.99
N LEU A 96 17.53 -7.04 -22.84
CA LEU A 96 18.24 -6.83 -21.57
C LEU A 96 19.69 -7.34 -21.61
N LEU A 97 19.93 -8.52 -22.19
CA LEU A 97 21.27 -9.07 -22.35
C LEU A 97 22.10 -8.23 -23.31
N ARG A 98 21.51 -7.73 -24.40
CA ARG A 98 22.19 -6.80 -25.31
C ARG A 98 22.50 -5.47 -24.65
N ALA A 99 21.56 -4.89 -23.89
CA ALA A 99 21.77 -3.68 -23.12
C ALA A 99 22.94 -3.87 -22.13
N ARG A 100 22.95 -4.99 -21.39
CA ARG A 100 24.03 -5.35 -20.46
C ARG A 100 25.37 -5.54 -21.16
N ALA A 101 25.40 -6.20 -22.31
CA ALA A 101 26.62 -6.38 -23.09
C ALA A 101 27.19 -5.03 -23.55
N ILE A 102 26.35 -4.11 -24.01
CA ILE A 102 26.77 -2.76 -24.38
C ILE A 102 27.27 -2.01 -23.13
N MET A 103 26.55 -2.08 -22.00
CA MET A 103 26.95 -1.41 -20.76
C MET A 103 28.31 -1.87 -20.23
N LYS A 104 28.67 -3.13 -20.42
CA LYS A 104 30.01 -3.66 -20.07
C LYS A 104 31.14 -3.04 -20.90
N THR A 105 30.86 -2.45 -22.06
CA THR A 105 31.89 -1.81 -22.89
C THR A 105 32.29 -0.42 -22.37
N PHE A 106 31.47 0.20 -21.52
CA PHE A 106 31.80 1.48 -20.90
C PHE A 106 32.63 1.28 -19.61
N PRO A 107 33.58 2.18 -19.32
CA PRO A 107 34.30 2.18 -18.05
C PRO A 107 33.35 2.15 -16.84
N ALA A 108 33.75 1.50 -15.75
CA ALA A 108 32.89 1.24 -14.60
C ALA A 108 32.27 2.51 -13.99
N GLY A 109 32.98 3.64 -13.97
CA GLY A 109 32.49 4.91 -13.41
C GLY A 109 31.55 5.71 -14.32
N THR A 110 31.35 5.29 -15.57
CA THR A 110 30.53 6.03 -16.54
C THR A 110 29.08 5.56 -16.48
N TYR A 111 28.15 6.52 -16.53
CA TYR A 111 26.70 6.30 -16.52
C TYR A 111 26.19 5.45 -15.34
N PRO A 112 26.48 5.84 -14.07
CA PRO A 112 26.04 5.07 -12.91
C PRO A 112 24.51 4.96 -12.81
N GLY A 113 23.77 6.01 -13.16
CA GLY A 113 22.29 5.98 -13.23
C GLY A 113 21.77 4.97 -14.24
N ASP A 114 22.23 5.03 -15.50
CA ASP A 114 21.81 4.07 -16.53
C ASP A 114 22.18 2.61 -16.19
N ARG A 115 23.29 2.43 -15.47
CA ARG A 115 23.71 1.10 -14.99
C ARG A 115 22.79 0.60 -13.88
N ALA A 116 22.36 1.49 -12.98
CA ALA A 116 21.34 1.17 -11.98
C ALA A 116 20.02 0.77 -12.67
N ASP A 117 19.54 1.59 -13.61
CA ASP A 117 18.32 1.34 -14.36
C ASP A 117 18.38 -0.03 -15.06
N MET A 118 19.48 -0.35 -15.75
CA MET A 118 19.68 -1.66 -16.38
C MET A 118 19.52 -2.84 -15.40
N PHE A 119 20.07 -2.73 -14.19
CA PHE A 119 19.90 -3.78 -13.18
C PHE A 119 18.47 -3.85 -12.62
N GLU A 120 17.79 -2.72 -12.49
CA GLU A 120 16.37 -2.69 -12.10
C GLU A 120 15.48 -3.39 -13.12
N HIS A 121 15.74 -3.20 -14.42
CA HIS A 121 14.99 -3.90 -15.49
C HIS A 121 15.28 -5.40 -15.49
N LEU A 122 16.53 -5.81 -15.25
CA LEU A 122 16.88 -7.22 -15.06
C LEU A 122 16.16 -7.82 -13.84
N ALA A 123 16.05 -7.08 -12.73
CA ALA A 123 15.36 -7.52 -11.52
C ALA A 123 13.82 -7.51 -11.67
N ALA A 124 13.26 -6.65 -12.52
CA ALA A 124 11.83 -6.57 -12.78
C ALA A 124 11.35 -7.59 -13.82
N PHE A 125 12.27 -8.17 -14.59
CA PHE A 125 11.94 -9.19 -15.56
C PHE A 125 11.31 -10.41 -14.89
N ASN A 126 10.12 -10.77 -15.36
CA ASN A 126 9.35 -11.90 -14.86
C ASN A 126 8.81 -12.70 -16.04
N VAL A 127 9.04 -14.01 -16.03
CA VAL A 127 8.45 -14.96 -16.95
C VAL A 127 7.44 -15.77 -16.16
N TYR A 128 6.16 -15.66 -16.56
CA TYR A 128 5.00 -16.43 -16.08
C TYR A 128 5.30 -17.36 -14.89
N SER A 129 5.04 -16.84 -13.68
CA SER A 129 5.47 -17.38 -12.38
C SER A 129 4.91 -18.75 -11.98
N ASP A 130 4.19 -19.48 -12.84
CA ASP A 130 3.42 -20.66 -12.43
C ASP A 130 3.80 -22.00 -13.06
N ASP A 131 4.63 -22.05 -14.11
CA ASP A 131 5.04 -23.36 -14.65
C ASP A 131 6.24 -23.93 -13.90
N ARG A 132 5.95 -24.62 -12.79
CA ARG A 132 6.95 -25.39 -12.02
C ARG A 132 7.46 -26.63 -12.77
N HIS A 133 6.90 -26.96 -13.94
CA HIS A 133 7.31 -28.06 -14.81
C HIS A 133 7.46 -27.57 -16.24
N ILE A 134 8.67 -27.17 -16.63
CA ILE A 134 8.99 -26.83 -18.03
C ILE A 134 10.11 -27.75 -18.48
N GLU A 135 9.84 -28.54 -19.52
CA GLU A 135 10.84 -29.33 -20.22
C GLU A 135 11.85 -28.41 -20.92
N TYR A 136 13.12 -28.76 -20.86
CA TYR A 136 14.19 -28.03 -21.53
C TYR A 136 13.93 -27.92 -23.04
N SER A 137 13.77 -26.71 -23.55
CA SER A 137 13.74 -26.43 -24.99
C SER A 137 15.00 -25.68 -25.45
N PRO A 138 15.71 -26.15 -26.50
CA PRO A 138 16.81 -25.42 -27.11
C PRO A 138 16.43 -24.02 -27.63
N THR A 139 15.15 -23.77 -27.94
CA THR A 139 14.65 -22.44 -28.36
C THR A 139 14.40 -21.48 -27.18
N GLU A 140 14.44 -21.99 -25.95
CA GLU A 140 14.22 -21.23 -24.71
C GLU A 140 15.48 -21.14 -23.83
N GLN A 141 16.67 -21.35 -24.42
CA GLN A 141 17.96 -21.31 -23.70
C GLN A 141 18.17 -20.00 -22.91
N TRP A 142 17.62 -18.88 -23.40
CA TRP A 142 17.62 -17.59 -22.71
C TRP A 142 16.94 -17.63 -21.32
N ARG A 143 15.96 -18.53 -21.10
CA ARG A 143 15.27 -18.70 -19.80
C ARG A 143 16.23 -19.19 -18.72
N TYR A 144 17.29 -19.89 -19.11
CA TYR A 144 18.36 -20.30 -18.22
C TYR A 144 19.44 -19.23 -18.04
N GLU A 145 19.68 -18.39 -19.06
CA GLU A 145 20.62 -17.25 -18.97
C GLU A 145 20.09 -16.11 -18.09
N ILE A 146 18.76 -15.95 -18.04
CA ILE A 146 18.05 -15.00 -17.16
C ILE A 146 17.10 -15.76 -16.23
N LYS A 147 17.51 -16.92 -15.70
CA LYS A 147 16.72 -17.62 -14.69
C LYS A 147 16.67 -16.75 -13.43
N VAL A 148 15.58 -16.02 -13.26
CA VAL A 148 15.36 -15.14 -12.12
C VAL A 148 14.68 -15.93 -11.02
N ASP A 149 15.45 -16.73 -10.27
CA ASP A 149 14.97 -17.05 -8.93
C ASP A 149 15.00 -15.78 -8.06
N TYR A 150 14.33 -15.81 -6.91
CA TYR A 150 14.26 -14.66 -6.02
C TYR A 150 15.66 -14.18 -5.57
N ARG A 151 16.66 -15.08 -5.46
CA ARG A 151 18.02 -14.74 -5.05
C ARG A 151 18.75 -13.95 -6.13
N GLN A 152 18.60 -14.37 -7.39
CA GLN A 152 19.16 -13.65 -8.52
C GLN A 152 18.50 -12.28 -8.72
N ARG A 153 17.17 -12.17 -8.48
CA ARG A 153 16.45 -10.90 -8.44
C ARG A 153 17.04 -9.95 -7.40
N ILE A 154 17.23 -10.43 -6.18
CA ILE A 154 17.86 -9.67 -5.09
C ILE A 154 19.27 -9.23 -5.48
N ALA A 155 20.08 -10.13 -6.06
CA ALA A 155 21.44 -9.79 -6.47
C ALA A 155 21.47 -8.67 -7.51
N TRP A 156 20.54 -8.65 -8.48
CA TRP A 156 20.42 -7.52 -9.41
C TRP A 156 19.94 -6.25 -8.71
N GLN A 157 18.98 -6.34 -7.80
CA GLN A 157 18.49 -5.18 -7.06
C GLN A 157 19.55 -4.57 -6.13
N GLU A 158 20.44 -5.39 -5.55
CA GLU A 158 21.63 -4.94 -4.82
C GLU A 158 22.61 -4.19 -5.71
N GLN A 159 22.83 -4.68 -6.94
CA GLN A 159 23.65 -3.97 -7.92
C GLN A 159 22.99 -2.64 -8.33
N ALA A 160 21.68 -2.63 -8.57
CA ALA A 160 20.94 -1.40 -8.87
C ALA A 160 21.13 -0.34 -7.77
N LEU A 161 20.90 -0.71 -6.50
CA LEU A 161 21.09 0.18 -5.37
C LEU A 161 22.55 0.67 -5.25
N THR A 162 23.51 -0.22 -5.43
CA THR A 162 24.94 0.12 -5.39
C THR A 162 25.30 1.18 -6.43
N TRP A 163 24.78 1.05 -7.65
CA TRP A 163 25.05 2.01 -8.72
C TRP A 163 24.26 3.31 -8.56
N ARG A 164 23.00 3.24 -8.11
CA ARG A 164 22.19 4.41 -7.82
C ARG A 164 22.84 5.29 -6.75
N LEU A 165 23.39 4.69 -5.69
CA LEU A 165 24.09 5.42 -4.63
C LEU A 165 25.41 6.07 -5.10
N LYS A 166 26.02 5.56 -6.18
CA LYS A 166 27.20 6.18 -6.81
C LYS A 166 26.83 7.34 -7.74
N ASP A 167 25.58 7.41 -8.18
CA ASP A 167 25.11 8.49 -9.05
C ASP A 167 24.87 9.77 -8.25
N LYS A 168 25.85 10.69 -8.29
CA LYS A 168 25.76 12.00 -7.64
C LYS A 168 24.63 12.88 -8.20
N LYS A 169 24.05 12.52 -9.35
CA LYS A 169 22.93 13.23 -9.98
C LYS A 169 21.59 12.55 -9.74
N ALA A 170 21.54 11.44 -8.99
CA ALA A 170 20.30 10.76 -8.68
C ALA A 170 19.35 11.69 -7.92
N SER A 171 18.10 11.78 -8.40
CA SER A 171 17.04 12.50 -7.69
C SER A 171 16.62 11.73 -6.44
N THR A 172 15.99 12.43 -5.48
CA THR A 172 15.33 11.81 -4.33
C THR A 172 14.38 10.69 -4.78
N GLU A 173 13.59 10.94 -5.82
CA GLU A 173 12.65 9.95 -6.36
C GLU A 173 13.34 8.70 -6.94
N ALA A 174 14.45 8.88 -7.66
CA ALA A 174 15.19 7.74 -8.19
C ALA A 174 15.78 6.87 -7.07
N LEU A 175 16.33 7.48 -6.02
CA LEU A 175 16.83 6.76 -4.85
C LEU A 175 15.72 6.03 -4.09
N VAL A 176 14.60 6.72 -3.87
CA VAL A 176 13.42 6.14 -3.20
C VAL A 176 12.86 4.98 -4.01
N TYR A 177 12.75 5.12 -5.33
CA TYR A 177 12.32 4.04 -6.21
C TYR A 177 13.21 2.80 -6.04
N THR A 178 14.54 2.95 -6.16
CA THR A 178 15.47 1.83 -6.03
C THR A 178 15.39 1.16 -4.65
N LEU A 179 15.23 1.95 -3.58
CA LEU A 179 15.08 1.44 -2.20
C LEU A 179 13.75 0.71 -1.99
N ASN A 180 12.65 1.22 -2.56
CA ASN A 180 11.35 0.53 -2.52
C ASN A 180 11.44 -0.82 -3.25
N ARG A 181 11.99 -0.84 -4.47
CA ARG A 181 12.19 -2.08 -5.23
C ARG A 181 13.05 -3.09 -4.49
N MET A 182 14.04 -2.61 -3.74
CA MET A 182 14.89 -3.43 -2.89
C MET A 182 14.16 -4.02 -1.69
N ARG A 183 13.37 -3.20 -0.99
CA ARG A 183 12.51 -3.65 0.10
C ARG A 183 11.51 -4.69 -0.40
N ASP A 184 10.88 -4.45 -1.55
CA ASP A 184 9.91 -5.37 -2.15
C ASP A 184 10.58 -6.70 -2.53
N ALA A 185 11.78 -6.68 -3.10
CA ALA A 185 12.53 -7.91 -3.40
C ALA A 185 12.85 -8.75 -2.15
N TYR A 186 13.15 -8.11 -1.01
CA TYR A 186 13.32 -8.81 0.26
C TYR A 186 11.99 -9.30 0.86
N SER A 187 10.91 -8.53 0.69
CA SER A 187 9.57 -8.92 1.14
C SER A 187 9.09 -10.16 0.38
N ASP A 188 9.24 -10.18 -0.94
CA ASP A 188 8.87 -11.32 -1.78
C ASP A 188 9.65 -12.58 -1.37
N ALA A 189 10.92 -12.43 -0.97
CA ALA A 189 11.73 -13.54 -0.48
C ALA A 189 11.21 -14.14 0.84
N LEU A 190 10.49 -13.38 1.67
CA LEU A 190 9.89 -13.91 2.91
C LEU A 190 8.74 -14.88 2.62
N GLU A 191 8.15 -14.81 1.43
CA GLU A 191 7.06 -15.71 1.00
C GLU A 191 7.58 -17.02 0.39
N GLU A 192 8.89 -17.11 0.13
CA GLU A 192 9.55 -18.29 -0.41
C GLU A 192 9.66 -19.37 0.66
N ARG A 193 9.26 -20.60 0.30
CA ARG A 193 9.16 -21.72 1.25
C ARG A 193 10.48 -21.97 2.00
N ASP A 194 11.62 -21.87 1.33
CA ASP A 194 12.93 -22.11 1.94
C ASP A 194 13.42 -20.99 2.85
N VAL A 195 12.74 -19.83 2.86
CA VAL A 195 12.96 -18.70 3.77
C VAL A 195 11.93 -18.71 4.88
N GLU A 196 10.65 -18.91 4.55
CA GLU A 196 9.55 -18.99 5.51
C GLU A 196 9.82 -20.07 6.58
N CYS A 197 10.36 -21.21 6.16
CA CYS A 197 10.60 -22.38 7.00
C CYS A 197 11.98 -22.41 7.67
N ASP A 198 12.83 -21.41 7.42
CA ASP A 198 14.15 -21.27 8.03
C ASP A 198 14.18 -19.97 8.86
N SER A 199 14.08 -20.08 10.17
CA SER A 199 14.02 -18.93 11.07
C SER A 199 15.24 -18.01 10.94
N ALA A 200 16.42 -18.55 10.62
CA ALA A 200 17.63 -17.74 10.44
C ALA A 200 17.57 -16.93 9.14
N ARG A 201 17.09 -17.53 8.04
CA ARG A 201 16.89 -16.81 6.77
C ARG A 201 15.78 -15.77 6.87
N LYS A 202 14.67 -16.11 7.53
CA LYS A 202 13.58 -15.16 7.79
C LYS A 202 14.09 -13.95 8.57
N ALA A 203 14.83 -14.16 9.65
CA ALA A 203 15.44 -13.09 10.42
C ALA A 203 16.43 -12.25 9.60
N TYR A 204 17.22 -12.89 8.74
CA TYR A 204 18.14 -12.20 7.83
C TYR A 204 17.39 -11.22 6.90
N TYR A 205 16.34 -11.65 6.23
CA TYR A 205 15.60 -10.79 5.29
C TYR A 205 14.80 -9.69 6.00
N LEU A 206 14.24 -9.95 7.18
CA LEU A 206 13.63 -8.91 8.01
C LEU A 206 14.64 -7.82 8.38
N ALA A 207 15.85 -8.20 8.83
CA ALA A 207 16.90 -7.25 9.15
C ALA A 207 17.36 -6.43 7.91
N LYS A 208 17.32 -7.03 6.73
CA LYS A 208 17.60 -6.34 5.46
C LYS A 208 16.51 -5.35 5.07
N ILE A 209 15.23 -5.69 5.27
CA ILE A 209 14.10 -4.77 5.10
C ILE A 209 14.28 -3.56 6.02
N ASP A 210 14.54 -3.78 7.31
CA ASP A 210 14.75 -2.70 8.28
C ASP A 210 15.96 -1.81 7.93
N ALA A 211 17.04 -2.38 7.41
CA ALA A 211 18.19 -1.62 6.95
C ALA A 211 17.85 -0.75 5.73
N THR A 212 17.15 -1.31 4.74
CA THR A 212 16.69 -0.60 3.53
C THR A 212 15.74 0.54 3.89
N GLU A 213 14.81 0.31 4.81
CA GLU A 213 13.86 1.33 5.26
C GLU A 213 14.53 2.47 6.05
N ARG A 214 15.56 2.17 6.85
CA ARG A 214 16.38 3.22 7.48
C ARG A 214 17.11 4.08 6.45
N GLN A 215 17.62 3.47 5.37
CA GLN A 215 18.21 4.23 4.26
C GLN A 215 17.16 5.08 3.54
N TRP A 216 15.98 4.51 3.29
CA TRP A 216 14.84 5.21 2.69
C TRP A 216 14.45 6.44 3.50
N LEU A 217 14.30 6.30 4.82
CA LEU A 217 14.05 7.42 5.74
C LEU A 217 15.17 8.47 5.65
N GLY A 218 16.43 8.04 5.62
CA GLY A 218 17.57 8.93 5.50
C GLY A 218 17.65 9.71 4.17
N VAL A 219 17.02 9.22 3.10
CA VAL A 219 16.89 9.90 1.81
C VAL A 219 15.70 10.86 1.83
N ILE A 220 14.52 10.35 2.16
CA ILE A 220 13.26 11.10 2.09
C ILE A 220 13.24 12.29 3.07
N LEU A 221 13.86 12.18 4.24
CA LEU A 221 13.90 13.24 5.26
C LEU A 221 14.82 14.42 4.88
N ARG A 222 15.70 14.26 3.88
CA ARG A 222 16.54 15.37 3.37
C ARG A 222 15.70 16.38 2.62
N ASP A 223 14.69 15.89 1.91
CA ASP A 223 13.79 16.69 1.11
C ASP A 223 12.50 16.96 1.89
N LYS A 224 12.44 18.14 2.51
CA LYS A 224 11.39 18.51 3.47
C LYS A 224 10.10 19.02 2.82
N THR A 225 9.85 18.68 1.55
CA THR A 225 8.58 18.98 0.87
C THR A 225 7.39 18.40 1.62
N TRP A 226 6.21 18.98 1.38
CA TRP A 226 4.97 18.52 1.97
C TRP A 226 4.71 17.03 1.65
N ASP A 227 4.81 16.67 0.38
CA ASP A 227 4.59 15.30 -0.13
C ASP A 227 5.49 14.28 0.58
N ASN A 228 6.79 14.56 0.69
CA ASN A 228 7.71 13.65 1.35
C ASN A 228 7.45 13.49 2.85
N ARG A 229 7.07 14.56 3.54
CA ARG A 229 6.66 14.47 4.95
C ARG A 229 5.39 13.63 5.11
N GLU A 230 4.43 13.79 4.21
CA GLU A 230 3.20 12.97 4.18
C GLU A 230 3.51 11.49 3.91
N ARG A 231 4.45 11.19 3.00
CA ARG A 231 4.96 9.83 2.76
C ARG A 231 5.63 9.23 3.99
N VAL A 232 6.44 10.00 4.72
CA VAL A 232 7.06 9.54 5.98
C VAL A 232 6.02 9.24 7.04
N ALA A 233 5.02 10.12 7.21
CA ALA A 233 3.94 9.89 8.16
C ALA A 233 3.16 8.60 7.83
N SER A 234 2.84 8.39 6.55
CA SER A 234 2.15 7.18 6.09
C SER A 234 2.98 5.91 6.29
N PHE A 235 4.29 5.98 6.03
CA PHE A 235 5.22 4.88 6.27
C PHE A 235 5.28 4.50 7.77
N LEU A 236 5.38 5.50 8.65
CA LEU A 236 5.40 5.29 10.10
C LEU A 236 4.09 4.70 10.63
N GLN A 237 2.96 5.05 10.02
CA GLN A 237 1.65 4.45 10.33
C GLN A 237 1.61 2.97 9.99
N GLN A 238 2.03 2.62 8.79
CA GLN A 238 2.11 1.22 8.38
C GLN A 238 3.06 0.43 9.28
N LYS A 239 4.21 1.01 9.65
CA LYS A 239 5.13 0.41 10.64
C LYS A 239 4.45 0.17 11.98
N ALA A 240 3.64 1.12 12.45
CA ALA A 240 2.95 0.98 13.71
C ALA A 240 1.94 -0.19 13.69
N ASP A 241 1.16 -0.31 12.62
CA ASP A 241 0.19 -1.39 12.45
C ASP A 241 0.87 -2.76 12.36
N ILE A 242 1.99 -2.87 11.62
CA ILE A 242 2.78 -4.10 11.54
C ILE A 242 3.35 -4.48 12.90
N ALA A 243 3.96 -3.52 13.62
CA ALA A 243 4.51 -3.75 14.95
C ALA A 243 3.42 -4.18 15.94
N TYR A 244 2.24 -3.56 15.88
CA TYR A 244 1.09 -3.92 16.70
C TYR A 244 0.64 -5.36 16.43
N ASN A 245 0.48 -5.74 15.15
CA ASN A 245 0.08 -7.10 14.76
C ASN A 245 1.14 -8.16 15.13
N ALA A 246 2.41 -7.77 15.22
CA ALA A 246 3.49 -8.63 15.71
C ALA A 246 3.60 -8.67 17.25
N GLY A 247 2.78 -7.91 17.98
CA GLY A 247 2.80 -7.82 19.44
C GLY A 247 3.84 -6.86 20.02
N HIS A 248 4.57 -6.11 19.18
CA HIS A 248 5.57 -5.12 19.59
C HIS A 248 4.91 -3.77 19.91
N ILE A 249 4.15 -3.72 21.02
CA ILE A 249 3.31 -2.57 21.36
C ILE A 249 4.11 -1.27 21.54
N SER A 250 5.28 -1.31 22.18
CA SER A 250 6.11 -0.11 22.39
C SER A 250 6.63 0.49 21.07
N GLU A 251 6.97 -0.36 20.09
CA GLU A 251 7.37 0.10 18.75
C GLU A 251 6.19 0.72 18.00
N ALA A 252 5.00 0.12 18.12
CA ALA A 252 3.77 0.64 17.52
C ALA A 252 3.43 2.04 18.06
N ILE A 253 3.47 2.22 19.37
CA ILE A 253 3.24 3.52 20.03
C ILE A 253 4.24 4.57 19.52
N ASN A 254 5.53 4.22 19.46
CA ASN A 254 6.57 5.15 19.03
C ASN A 254 6.37 5.58 17.57
N ALA A 255 6.19 4.61 16.66
CA ALA A 255 6.01 4.87 15.23
C ALA A 255 4.77 5.74 14.97
N LEU A 256 3.62 5.41 15.56
CA LEU A 256 2.39 6.17 15.36
C LEU A 256 2.46 7.58 15.98
N SER A 257 3.10 7.73 17.13
CA SER A 257 3.34 9.05 17.76
C SER A 257 4.19 9.95 16.87
N GLN A 258 5.24 9.40 16.24
CA GLN A 258 6.06 10.16 15.29
C GLN A 258 5.25 10.57 14.05
N ALA A 259 4.43 9.65 13.51
CA ALA A 259 3.57 9.94 12.36
C ALA A 259 2.59 11.09 12.67
N LEU A 260 1.92 11.04 13.82
CA LEU A 260 1.00 12.07 14.28
C LEU A 260 1.70 13.42 14.44
N LYS A 261 2.92 13.44 15.01
CA LYS A 261 3.71 14.67 15.13
C LYS A 261 4.02 15.29 13.76
N ILE A 262 4.32 14.48 12.75
CA ILE A 262 4.51 14.97 11.38
C ILE A 262 3.20 15.54 10.83
N LYS A 263 2.09 14.80 10.97
CA LYS A 263 0.76 15.27 10.53
C LYS A 263 0.34 16.58 11.20
N GLN A 264 0.63 16.77 12.50
CA GLN A 264 0.39 18.04 13.20
C GLN A 264 1.17 19.21 12.57
N THR A 265 2.42 18.99 12.14
CA THR A 265 3.20 20.05 11.48
C THR A 265 2.71 20.38 10.07
N LEU A 266 2.06 19.43 9.40
CA LEU A 266 1.49 19.62 8.06
C LEU A 266 0.13 20.32 8.17
N TYR A 267 -0.84 19.69 8.85
CA TYR A 267 -2.24 20.09 8.80
C TYR A 267 -2.69 20.94 10.02
N GLY A 268 -1.79 21.24 10.94
CA GLY A 268 -2.09 21.91 12.21
C GLY A 268 -2.45 20.95 13.35
N ALA A 269 -2.33 21.43 14.59
CA ALA A 269 -2.49 20.63 15.80
C ALA A 269 -3.89 19.99 15.92
N GLU A 270 -4.94 20.74 15.59
CA GLU A 270 -6.32 20.23 15.66
C GLU A 270 -6.58 19.07 14.70
N PHE A 271 -6.01 19.10 13.50
CA PHE A 271 -6.17 18.03 12.53
C PHE A 271 -5.34 16.80 12.90
N GLY A 272 -4.11 16.99 13.37
CA GLY A 272 -3.24 15.87 13.76
C GLY A 272 -3.75 15.11 14.99
N GLU A 273 -4.29 15.80 16.01
CA GLU A 273 -4.77 15.15 17.23
C GLU A 273 -6.11 14.45 17.10
N MET A 274 -6.90 14.74 16.07
CA MET A 274 -8.30 14.35 15.99
C MET A 274 -8.60 13.47 14.76
N THR A 275 -7.77 12.43 14.61
CA THR A 275 -7.80 11.47 13.49
C THR A 275 -8.02 10.04 13.98
N VAL A 276 -8.31 9.14 13.04
CA VAL A 276 -8.34 7.68 13.27
C VAL A 276 -7.00 7.20 13.85
N ASP A 277 -5.88 7.82 13.47
CA ASP A 277 -4.56 7.49 14.00
C ASP A 277 -4.45 7.76 15.51
N SER A 278 -5.06 8.83 16.02
CA SER A 278 -5.13 9.08 17.47
C SER A 278 -5.97 8.03 18.19
N ASN A 279 -7.06 7.57 17.57
CA ASN A 279 -7.88 6.48 18.11
C ASN A 279 -7.07 5.17 18.20
N ASN A 280 -6.29 4.87 17.16
CA ASN A 280 -5.41 3.71 17.13
C ASN A 280 -4.29 3.82 18.19
N LEU A 281 -3.69 5.01 18.34
CA LEU A 281 -2.68 5.26 19.37
C LEU A 281 -3.24 5.05 20.78
N ALA A 282 -4.47 5.51 21.06
CA ALA A 282 -5.14 5.24 22.33
C ALA A 282 -5.36 3.73 22.55
N GLY A 283 -5.70 3.01 21.48
CA GLY A 283 -5.82 1.55 21.50
C GLY A 283 -4.49 0.87 21.82
N PHE A 284 -3.39 1.33 21.20
CA PHE A 284 -2.05 0.81 21.48
C PHE A 284 -1.62 1.07 22.91
N TYR A 285 -1.89 2.27 23.46
CA TYR A 285 -1.67 2.54 24.88
C TYR A 285 -2.45 1.59 25.79
N ALA A 286 -3.73 1.33 25.49
CA ALA A 286 -4.56 0.42 26.28
C ALA A 286 -4.02 -1.02 26.27
N GLN A 287 -3.51 -1.49 25.13
CA GLN A 287 -2.88 -2.82 25.01
C GLN A 287 -1.50 -2.89 25.67
N GLY A 288 -0.79 -1.75 25.75
CA GLY A 288 0.47 -1.61 26.48
C GLY A 288 0.29 -1.34 27.98
N HIS A 289 -0.93 -1.47 28.53
CA HIS A 289 -1.27 -1.17 29.92
C HIS A 289 -1.04 0.30 30.36
N HIS A 290 -0.90 1.22 29.39
CA HIS A 290 -0.84 2.67 29.61
C HIS A 290 -2.26 3.27 29.68
N TYR A 291 -3.04 2.82 30.67
CA TYR A 291 -4.47 3.11 30.75
C TYR A 291 -4.80 4.60 30.94
N LYS A 292 -3.91 5.36 31.59
CA LYS A 292 -4.12 6.80 31.82
C LYS A 292 -4.01 7.57 30.50
N GLU A 293 -2.94 7.32 29.74
CA GLU A 293 -2.68 7.92 28.44
C GLU A 293 -3.78 7.55 27.43
N ALA A 294 -4.20 6.29 27.41
CA ALA A 294 -5.33 5.83 26.60
C ALA A 294 -6.63 6.57 26.96
N LYS A 295 -6.95 6.66 28.25
CA LYS A 295 -8.17 7.33 28.73
C LYS A 295 -8.18 8.81 28.38
N ASP A 296 -7.09 9.53 28.65
CA ASP A 296 -6.99 10.96 28.37
C ASP A 296 -7.13 11.24 26.87
N LEU A 297 -6.52 10.41 26.02
CA LEU A 297 -6.63 10.55 24.57
C LEU A 297 -8.04 10.25 24.07
N TYR A 298 -8.65 9.15 24.51
CA TYR A 298 -10.03 8.82 24.15
C TYR A 298 -11.04 9.88 24.60
N LEU A 299 -10.88 10.45 25.81
CA LEU A 299 -11.75 11.51 26.32
C LEU A 299 -11.65 12.80 25.49
N LYS A 300 -10.44 13.15 25.02
CA LYS A 300 -10.25 14.27 24.09
C LYS A 300 -10.95 14.01 22.75
N LEU A 301 -10.77 12.81 22.18
CA LEU A 301 -11.38 12.43 20.90
C LEU A 301 -12.90 12.43 20.97
N ILE A 302 -13.49 11.82 22.01
CA ILE A 302 -14.94 11.73 22.12
C ILE A 302 -15.58 13.11 22.30
N ALA A 303 -14.98 13.99 23.11
CA ALA A 303 -15.45 15.36 23.29
C ALA A 303 -15.42 16.14 21.97
N TYR A 304 -14.33 16.01 21.21
CA TYR A 304 -14.19 16.64 19.90
C TYR A 304 -15.26 16.18 18.91
N TYR A 305 -15.40 14.86 18.69
CA TYR A 305 -16.36 14.35 17.72
C TYR A 305 -17.81 14.61 18.15
N GLN A 306 -18.12 14.51 19.45
CA GLN A 306 -19.46 14.84 19.96
C GLN A 306 -19.83 16.31 19.78
N SER A 307 -18.92 17.24 20.10
CA SER A 307 -19.17 18.69 19.95
C SER A 307 -19.60 19.10 18.55
N ARG A 308 -19.23 18.28 17.57
CA ARG A 308 -19.49 18.48 16.15
C ARG A 308 -20.68 17.69 15.62
N LEU A 309 -20.97 16.55 16.23
CA LEU A 309 -22.15 15.76 15.91
C LEU A 309 -23.43 16.41 16.46
N THR A 310 -23.38 16.96 17.68
CA THR A 310 -24.57 17.53 18.36
C THR A 310 -25.27 18.62 17.56
N PRO A 311 -24.59 19.65 16.99
CA PRO A 311 -25.25 20.65 16.17
C PRO A 311 -25.95 20.03 14.96
N MET A 312 -25.31 19.08 14.28
CA MET A 312 -25.89 18.41 13.11
C MET A 312 -27.12 17.57 13.49
N ALA A 313 -27.06 16.85 14.60
CA ALA A 313 -28.19 16.08 15.13
C ALA A 313 -29.40 16.99 15.38
N THR A 314 -29.18 18.17 15.98
CA THR A 314 -30.26 19.13 16.22
C THR A 314 -30.86 19.69 14.94
N VAL A 315 -30.03 19.99 13.92
CA VAL A 315 -30.51 20.46 12.62
C VAL A 315 -31.33 19.38 11.92
N ILE A 316 -30.83 18.15 11.87
CA ILE A 316 -31.54 17.02 11.23
C ILE A 316 -32.86 16.72 11.93
N SER A 317 -32.90 16.76 13.27
CA SER A 317 -34.13 16.58 14.03
C SER A 317 -35.16 17.66 13.69
N ARG A 318 -34.75 18.92 13.59
CA ARG A 318 -35.62 20.03 13.16
C ARG A 318 -36.10 19.83 11.72
N LEU A 319 -35.20 19.48 10.80
CA LEU A 319 -35.58 19.22 9.39
C LEU A 319 -36.63 18.11 9.30
N ARG A 320 -36.43 16.99 10.00
CA ARG A 320 -37.41 15.90 10.05
C ARG A 320 -38.77 16.33 10.62
N PHE A 321 -38.77 17.22 11.61
CA PHE A 321 -40.00 17.73 12.22
C PHE A 321 -40.79 18.65 11.26
N TYR A 322 -40.10 19.48 10.47
CA TYR A 322 -40.74 20.44 9.57
C TYR A 322 -41.03 19.87 8.16
N LEU A 323 -40.50 18.69 7.82
CA LEU A 323 -40.77 18.06 6.54
C LEU A 323 -42.19 17.45 6.53
N PRO A 324 -42.97 17.69 5.45
CA PRO A 324 -44.23 16.99 5.23
C PRO A 324 -44.06 15.46 5.27
N GLU A 325 -45.06 14.73 5.77
CA GLU A 325 -45.00 13.26 5.94
C GLU A 325 -44.70 12.48 4.65
N ASN A 326 -44.94 13.08 3.48
CA ASN A 326 -44.67 12.47 2.17
C ASN A 326 -43.26 12.75 1.63
N ILE A 327 -42.42 13.52 2.34
CA ILE A 327 -41.04 13.79 1.96
C ILE A 327 -40.10 13.04 2.89
N ASP A 328 -39.48 11.99 2.37
CA ASP A 328 -38.42 11.29 3.05
C ASP A 328 -37.10 12.08 2.93
N LEU A 329 -36.60 12.56 4.08
CA LEU A 329 -35.33 13.29 4.17
C LEU A 329 -34.18 12.47 3.58
N ASP A 330 -34.22 11.14 3.75
CA ASP A 330 -33.15 10.24 3.31
C ASP A 330 -33.12 10.03 1.78
N SER A 331 -34.20 10.40 1.07
CA SER A 331 -34.29 10.37 -0.41
C SER A 331 -34.26 11.76 -1.07
N THR A 332 -34.22 12.84 -0.28
CA THR A 332 -34.31 14.22 -0.77
C THR A 332 -32.94 14.81 -1.12
N SER A 333 -32.67 14.92 -2.42
CA SER A 333 -31.40 15.38 -3.01
C SER A 333 -30.70 16.58 -2.34
N PRO A 334 -31.36 17.71 -2.01
CA PRO A 334 -30.68 18.86 -1.40
C PRO A 334 -30.11 18.62 0.01
N TYR A 335 -30.56 17.59 0.73
CA TYR A 335 -30.10 17.29 2.10
C TYR A 335 -29.12 16.12 2.18
N LEU A 336 -28.88 15.40 1.08
CA LEU A 336 -27.98 14.25 1.04
C LEU A 336 -26.56 14.58 1.56
N PRO A 337 -25.91 15.70 1.17
CA PRO A 337 -24.57 16.00 1.68
C PRO A 337 -24.52 16.21 3.20
N LEU A 338 -25.56 16.82 3.77
CA LEU A 338 -25.68 17.03 5.21
C LEU A 338 -25.86 15.70 5.95
N LEU A 339 -26.70 14.81 5.41
CA LEU A 339 -26.92 13.48 5.96
C LEU A 339 -25.67 12.60 5.88
N GLU A 340 -24.93 12.67 4.78
CA GLU A 340 -23.66 11.95 4.61
C GLU A 340 -22.62 12.42 5.63
N GLU A 341 -22.46 13.72 5.83
CA GLU A 341 -21.55 14.26 6.85
C GLU A 341 -22.02 13.88 8.26
N TYR A 342 -23.33 13.90 8.53
CA TYR A 342 -23.87 13.47 9.83
C TYR A 342 -23.57 11.99 10.10
N LYS A 343 -23.82 11.10 9.12
CA LYS A 343 -23.48 9.68 9.21
C LYS A 343 -21.99 9.47 9.42
N ARG A 344 -21.14 10.24 8.72
CA ARG A 344 -19.67 10.20 8.92
C ARG A 344 -19.29 10.57 10.35
N ARG A 345 -19.86 11.63 10.92
CA ARG A 345 -19.57 12.03 12.31
C ARG A 345 -20.11 11.04 13.34
N GLN A 346 -21.25 10.38 13.06
CA GLN A 346 -21.71 9.26 13.88
C GLN A 346 -20.69 8.11 13.88
N SER A 347 -20.04 7.85 12.74
CA SER A 347 -18.92 6.89 12.63
C SER A 347 -17.80 7.19 13.60
N ASP A 348 -17.33 8.44 13.57
CA ASP A 348 -16.18 8.83 14.35
C ASP A 348 -16.46 8.67 15.85
N VAL A 349 -17.65 9.09 16.29
CA VAL A 349 -18.10 8.91 17.68
C VAL A 349 -18.20 7.43 18.04
N SER A 350 -18.79 6.59 17.17
CA SER A 350 -18.90 5.15 17.43
C SER A 350 -17.56 4.45 17.53
N MET A 351 -16.62 4.75 16.63
CA MET A 351 -15.27 4.16 16.65
C MET A 351 -14.55 4.48 17.97
N VAL A 352 -14.65 5.72 18.45
CA VAL A 352 -14.03 6.14 19.72
C VAL A 352 -14.72 5.50 20.92
N LEU A 353 -16.06 5.43 20.95
CA LEU A 353 -16.78 4.75 22.03
C LEU A 353 -16.42 3.26 22.12
N TYR A 354 -16.21 2.62 20.98
CA TYR A 354 -15.71 1.24 20.94
C TYR A 354 -14.29 1.11 21.48
N GLY A 355 -13.38 2.02 21.11
CA GLY A 355 -12.04 2.07 21.70
C GLY A 355 -12.08 2.24 23.23
N ILE A 356 -12.95 3.12 23.73
CA ILE A 356 -13.20 3.31 25.17
C ILE A 356 -13.72 2.02 25.81
N SER A 357 -14.65 1.33 25.16
CA SER A 357 -15.16 0.04 25.66
C SER A 357 -14.03 -1.00 25.79
N LEU A 358 -13.18 -1.12 24.78
CA LEU A 358 -12.02 -2.02 24.82
C LEU A 358 -11.05 -1.65 25.94
N LEU A 359 -10.79 -0.35 26.15
CA LEU A 359 -9.99 0.13 27.27
C LEU A 359 -10.56 -0.34 28.61
N TYR A 360 -11.84 -0.08 28.87
CA TYR A 360 -12.49 -0.49 30.11
C TYR A 360 -12.53 -2.01 30.29
N LYS A 361 -12.76 -2.75 29.20
CA LYS A 361 -12.71 -4.22 29.20
C LYS A 361 -11.31 -4.72 29.59
N ASN A 362 -10.26 -4.19 28.97
CA ASN A 362 -8.87 -4.57 29.25
C ASN A 362 -8.44 -4.20 30.68
N ASN A 363 -9.08 -3.18 31.28
CA ASN A 363 -8.89 -2.77 32.66
C ASN A 363 -9.87 -3.46 33.64
N GLN A 364 -10.55 -4.55 33.23
CA GLN A 364 -11.50 -5.34 34.04
C GLN A 364 -12.71 -4.53 34.59
N GLN A 365 -13.04 -3.41 33.97
CA GLN A 365 -14.16 -2.53 34.31
C GLN A 365 -15.34 -2.83 33.38
N LEU A 366 -15.90 -4.03 33.51
CA LEU A 366 -16.81 -4.63 32.54
C LEU A 366 -18.16 -3.90 32.41
N GLU A 367 -18.68 -3.31 33.50
CA GLU A 367 -19.93 -2.53 33.45
C GLU A 367 -19.77 -1.26 32.62
N GLN A 368 -18.67 -0.51 32.82
CA GLN A 368 -18.35 0.63 31.98
C GLN A 368 -18.11 0.20 30.54
N ALA A 369 -17.38 -0.91 30.33
CA ALA A 369 -17.12 -1.45 29.00
C ALA A 369 -18.43 -1.75 28.25
N LYS A 370 -19.43 -2.30 28.95
CA LYS A 370 -20.75 -2.58 28.41
C LYS A 370 -21.48 -1.31 27.98
N ASP A 371 -21.57 -0.29 28.85
CA ASP A 371 -22.23 0.99 28.51
C ASP A 371 -21.67 1.59 27.23
N PHE A 372 -20.34 1.70 27.15
CA PHE A 372 -19.69 2.25 25.96
C PHE A 372 -19.86 1.39 24.70
N ALA A 373 -19.85 0.06 24.83
CA ALA A 373 -20.10 -0.85 23.71
C ALA A 373 -21.54 -0.75 23.18
N GLU A 374 -22.53 -0.65 24.06
CA GLU A 374 -23.94 -0.51 23.67
C GLU A 374 -24.19 0.84 22.98
N ARG A 375 -23.55 1.90 23.48
CA ARG A 375 -23.60 3.23 22.85
C ARG A 375 -22.92 3.27 21.48
N ALA A 376 -21.80 2.56 21.32
CA ALA A 376 -21.18 2.41 20.00
C ALA A 376 -22.09 1.65 19.03
N PHE A 377 -22.63 0.50 19.47
CA PHE A 377 -23.52 -0.33 18.67
C PHE A 377 -24.81 0.41 18.23
N THR A 378 -25.41 1.20 19.12
CA THR A 378 -26.61 1.99 18.80
C THR A 378 -26.36 3.07 17.75
N LEU A 379 -25.19 3.71 17.76
CA LEU A 379 -24.80 4.65 16.70
C LEU A 379 -24.52 3.93 15.38
N ASP A 380 -24.06 2.68 15.43
CA ASP A 380 -23.76 1.89 14.24
C ASP A 380 -25.01 1.32 13.54
N ALA A 381 -26.09 1.07 14.27
CA ALA A 381 -27.26 0.30 13.81
C ALA A 381 -27.99 0.88 12.57
N VAL A 382 -27.66 2.10 12.14
CA VAL A 382 -28.37 2.83 11.07
C VAL A 382 -27.53 2.99 9.78
N ALA A 383 -26.23 2.63 9.78
CA ALA A 383 -25.35 3.04 8.67
C ALA A 383 -24.18 2.11 8.26
N TYR A 384 -23.88 1.00 8.94
CA TYR A 384 -22.60 0.26 8.71
C TYR A 384 -22.69 -1.05 7.94
N PRO A 385 -21.56 -1.47 7.31
CA PRO A 385 -21.41 -2.82 6.75
C PRO A 385 -21.68 -3.90 7.81
N ALA A 386 -22.22 -5.03 7.38
CA ALA A 386 -22.50 -6.17 8.25
C ALA A 386 -21.27 -6.65 9.07
N LYS A 387 -20.03 -6.39 8.61
CA LYS A 387 -18.79 -6.77 9.31
C LYS A 387 -18.70 -6.13 10.68
N MET A 388 -18.87 -4.80 10.70
CA MET A 388 -18.73 -4.00 11.90
C MET A 388 -19.81 -4.39 12.91
N GLN A 389 -21.04 -4.63 12.44
CA GLN A 389 -22.14 -5.12 13.28
C GLN A 389 -21.82 -6.46 13.94
N TYR A 390 -21.22 -7.40 13.19
CA TYR A 390 -20.80 -8.68 13.72
C TYR A 390 -19.76 -8.53 14.85
N GLU A 391 -18.69 -7.77 14.61
CA GLU A 391 -17.60 -7.56 15.58
C GLU A 391 -18.08 -6.89 16.87
N ARG A 392 -18.97 -5.88 16.76
CA ARG A 392 -19.54 -5.19 17.92
C ARG A 392 -20.42 -6.09 18.77
N LEU A 393 -21.23 -6.93 18.14
CA LEU A 393 -22.08 -7.91 18.85
C LEU A 393 -21.25 -9.02 19.51
N GLN A 394 -20.14 -9.46 18.89
CA GLN A 394 -19.22 -10.41 19.51
C GLN A 394 -18.54 -9.82 20.77
N GLN A 395 -18.15 -8.55 20.72
CA GLN A 395 -17.60 -7.86 21.88
C GLN A 395 -18.64 -7.76 23.01
N LEU A 396 -19.86 -7.32 22.72
CA LEU A 396 -20.96 -7.24 23.69
C LEU A 396 -21.26 -8.60 24.32
N ALA A 397 -21.24 -9.67 23.51
CA ALA A 397 -21.38 -11.03 24.02
C ALA A 397 -20.27 -11.39 25.02
N THR A 398 -19.02 -11.10 24.68
CA THR A 398 -17.86 -11.37 25.53
C THR A 398 -17.91 -10.60 26.85
N ILE A 399 -18.33 -9.33 26.81
CA ILE A 399 -18.49 -8.50 28.02
C ILE A 399 -19.62 -9.05 28.90
N ALA A 400 -20.75 -9.42 28.31
CA ALA A 400 -21.89 -10.01 29.04
C ALA A 400 -21.52 -11.34 29.72
N GLU A 401 -20.71 -12.18 29.08
CA GLU A 401 -20.18 -13.40 29.73
C GLU A 401 -19.27 -13.08 30.90
N GLY A 402 -18.37 -12.11 30.76
CA GLY A 402 -17.49 -11.68 31.84
C GLY A 402 -18.27 -11.12 33.05
N LEU A 403 -19.45 -10.55 32.81
CA LEU A 403 -20.39 -10.11 33.85
C LEU A 403 -21.26 -11.24 34.42
N GLY A 404 -21.18 -12.45 33.87
CA GLY A 404 -22.00 -13.61 34.26
C GLY A 404 -23.41 -13.65 33.64
N ASP A 405 -23.75 -12.72 32.75
CA ASP A 405 -25.04 -12.68 32.05
C ASP A 405 -25.03 -13.55 30.79
N ASN A 406 -25.06 -14.86 31.01
CA ASN A 406 -25.04 -15.86 29.94
C ASN A 406 -26.28 -15.80 29.02
N VAL A 407 -27.40 -15.26 29.49
CA VAL A 407 -28.62 -15.11 28.68
C VAL A 407 -28.41 -13.99 27.67
N LEU A 408 -27.93 -12.84 28.13
CA LEU A 408 -27.65 -11.70 27.28
C LEU A 408 -26.51 -11.98 26.29
N ALA A 409 -25.45 -12.68 26.75
CA ALA A 409 -24.37 -13.12 25.89
C ALA A 409 -24.85 -13.98 24.71
N ARG A 410 -25.71 -14.98 25.00
CA ARG A 410 -26.33 -15.82 23.95
C ARG A 410 -27.14 -14.99 22.97
N ARG A 411 -27.89 -13.99 23.46
CA ARG A 411 -28.69 -13.09 22.62
C ARG A 411 -27.81 -12.29 21.66
N TYR A 412 -26.74 -11.68 22.15
CA TYR A 412 -25.80 -10.95 21.29
C TYR A 412 -25.14 -11.85 20.25
N ARG A 413 -24.73 -13.07 20.62
CA ARG A 413 -24.19 -14.03 19.64
C ARG A 413 -25.22 -14.39 18.56
N GLN A 414 -26.46 -14.69 18.95
CA GLN A 414 -27.53 -14.98 17.99
C GLN A 414 -27.79 -13.82 17.03
N MET A 415 -27.76 -12.58 17.53
CA MET A 415 -27.86 -11.39 16.69
C MET A 415 -26.66 -11.30 15.73
N SER A 416 -25.44 -11.54 16.21
CA SER A 416 -24.23 -11.47 15.38
C SER A 416 -24.28 -12.46 14.20
N PHE A 417 -24.82 -13.66 14.39
CA PHE A 417 -24.92 -14.67 13.32
C PHE A 417 -25.73 -14.19 12.11
N ARG A 418 -26.72 -13.31 12.32
CA ARG A 418 -27.49 -12.70 11.22
C ARG A 418 -26.61 -11.82 10.33
N HIS A 419 -25.53 -11.26 10.88
CA HIS A 419 -24.54 -10.48 10.13
C HIS A 419 -23.41 -11.34 9.53
N ARG A 420 -23.14 -12.53 10.10
CA ARG A 420 -22.18 -13.52 9.55
C ARG A 420 -22.62 -14.06 8.17
N MET A 421 -23.92 -14.25 7.95
CA MET A 421 -24.43 -14.76 6.66
C MET A 421 -24.36 -13.74 5.51
N ALA A 422 -24.28 -12.44 5.83
CA ALA A 422 -24.01 -11.40 4.83
C ALA A 422 -22.52 -11.32 4.43
N HIS A 423 -21.63 -12.06 5.12
CA HIS A 423 -20.18 -12.11 4.88
C HIS A 423 -19.72 -13.16 3.88
N SER A 424 -20.61 -14.03 3.38
CA SER A 424 -20.28 -15.04 2.35
C SER A 424 -19.96 -14.45 0.96
N ILE A 425 -19.83 -13.13 0.84
CA ILE A 425 -19.47 -12.43 -0.41
C ILE A 425 -17.95 -12.14 -0.50
N TYR A 426 -17.15 -12.30 0.57
CA TYR A 426 -15.68 -12.12 0.53
C TYR A 426 -14.90 -13.24 1.23
N PRO A 427 -14.28 -14.17 0.47
CA PRO A 427 -13.50 -15.28 1.02
C PRO A 427 -12.08 -14.80 1.32
N GLY A 428 -11.66 -14.74 2.60
CA GLY A 428 -10.25 -14.46 2.91
C GLY A 428 -9.85 -14.16 4.35
N ASP A 429 -10.79 -13.87 5.27
CA ASP A 429 -10.44 -13.57 6.66
C ASP A 429 -10.17 -14.85 7.49
N PRO A 430 -8.93 -15.12 7.94
CA PRO A 430 -8.57 -16.38 8.57
C PRO A 430 -9.17 -16.58 9.97
N GLN A 431 -9.63 -15.52 10.65
CA GLN A 431 -10.20 -15.65 11.99
C GLN A 431 -11.62 -16.22 11.99
N TYR A 432 -12.31 -16.21 10.84
CA TYR A 432 -13.76 -16.49 10.77
C TYR A 432 -14.16 -17.49 9.68
N ASN A 433 -13.19 -17.96 8.90
CA ASN A 433 -13.35 -19.10 8.02
C ASN A 433 -13.08 -20.40 8.80
N ASP A 434 -14.15 -21.14 9.10
CA ASP A 434 -14.06 -22.57 9.49
C ASP A 434 -13.64 -23.47 8.31
N PHE A 435 -13.34 -22.88 7.15
CA PHE A 435 -12.37 -23.50 6.25
C PHE A 435 -11.02 -23.41 6.92
N ALA A 436 -10.66 -24.46 7.65
CA ALA A 436 -9.26 -24.84 7.76
C ALA A 436 -8.62 -24.57 6.39
N LYS A 437 -7.71 -23.58 6.30
CA LYS A 437 -6.64 -23.71 5.31
C LYS A 437 -6.15 -25.15 5.53
N PRO A 438 -6.10 -26.02 4.51
CA PRO A 438 -5.61 -27.38 4.70
C PRO A 438 -4.27 -27.26 5.44
N GLY A 439 -4.32 -27.58 6.73
CA GLY A 439 -3.34 -27.18 7.71
C GLY A 439 -2.25 -28.20 7.68
N GLY A 440 -1.34 -28.03 6.73
CA GLY A 440 0.07 -28.10 7.05
C GLY A 440 0.58 -26.67 7.00
N ASP A 441 1.43 -26.27 7.96
CA ASP A 441 2.31 -25.14 7.69
C ASP A 441 2.98 -25.42 6.34
N ARG A 442 3.29 -24.40 5.52
CA ARG A 442 4.09 -24.62 4.29
C ARG A 442 5.41 -25.36 4.60
N CYS A 443 5.78 -25.40 5.86
CA CYS A 443 6.97 -26.04 6.43
C CYS A 443 6.81 -27.52 6.80
N GLY A 444 5.63 -28.10 6.61
CA GLY A 444 5.35 -29.51 6.93
C GLY A 444 4.68 -29.68 8.28
#